data_AF-R8X0Y5-F1
#
_entry.id   AF-R8X0Y5-F1
#
_cell.length_a   1.000
_cell.length_b   1.000
_cell.length_c   1.000
_cell.angle_alpha   90.00
_cell.angle_beta   90.00
_cell.angle_gamma   90.00
#
_symmetry.space_group_name_H-M   'P 1'
#
loop_
_entity.id
_entity.type
_entity.pdbx_description
1 polymer ?
#
loop_
_entity_poly.entity_id
_entity_poly.type
_entity_poly.pdbx_seq_one_letter_code
_entity_poly.pdbx_strand_id
1 'polypeptide(L)'
;MLNIEGTLLDEIMSQADEAGFIPLKVFSRKILKRTPNEINTFFDPDSRFYEEYQRTVICNVRHNVTIKKTYTSNGILRKETTEGGIYKDDLLTFLAQALKKIDENNQLFDQACANYWSSKRK
;
A
#
# COMPACT_ATOMS: atom_id res chain seq x y z
N MET A 1 -10.43 -18.24 -4.72
CA MET A 1 -9.75 -17.48 -5.80
C MET A 1 -10.53 -16.20 -6.06
N LEU A 2 -9.99 -15.07 -5.62
CA LEU A 2 -10.59 -13.75 -5.79
C LEU A 2 -10.37 -13.27 -7.23
N ASN A 3 -11.28 -13.60 -8.14
CA ASN A 3 -11.32 -13.04 -9.50
C ASN A 3 -11.60 -11.52 -9.56
N ILE A 4 -11.69 -10.87 -8.39
CA ILE A 4 -11.90 -9.43 -8.20
C ILE A 4 -10.53 -8.71 -8.16
N GLU A 5 -9.43 -9.42 -7.90
CA GLU A 5 -8.09 -8.83 -7.81
C GLU A 5 -7.49 -8.51 -9.18
N GLY A 6 -7.71 -9.35 -10.19
CA GLY A 6 -7.22 -9.11 -11.55
C GLY A 6 -7.83 -7.85 -12.18
N THR A 7 -9.14 -7.68 -12.07
CA THR A 7 -9.86 -6.53 -12.65
C THR A 7 -9.49 -5.21 -11.98
N LEU A 8 -9.35 -5.19 -10.65
CA LEU A 8 -8.93 -3.98 -9.92
C LEU A 8 -7.47 -3.60 -10.27
N LEU A 9 -6.60 -4.60 -10.38
CA LEU A 9 -5.20 -4.38 -10.74
C LEU A 9 -5.10 -3.81 -12.16
N ASP A 10 -5.78 -4.42 -13.13
CA ASP A 10 -5.80 -3.97 -14.51
C ASP A 10 -6.33 -2.54 -14.64
N GLU A 11 -7.39 -2.19 -13.89
CA GLU A 11 -7.92 -0.82 -13.84
C GLU A 11 -6.95 0.21 -13.25
N ILE A 12 -6.06 -0.20 -12.35
CA ILE A 12 -5.05 0.69 -11.76
C ILE A 12 -3.87 0.82 -12.71
N MET A 13 -3.45 -0.29 -13.31
CA MET A 13 -2.37 -0.32 -14.30
C MET A 13 -2.74 0.46 -15.56
N SER A 14 -4.01 0.46 -15.98
CA SER A 14 -4.49 1.24 -17.13
C SER A 14 -4.53 2.75 -16.88
N GLN A 15 -4.32 3.20 -15.64
CA GLN A 15 -4.24 4.61 -15.26
C GLN A 15 -2.80 5.10 -15.09
N ALA A 16 -1.82 4.27 -15.41
CA ALA A 16 -0.44 4.70 -15.53
C ALA A 16 -0.25 5.60 -16.74
N ASP A 17 0.61 6.61 -16.64
CA ASP A 17 1.03 7.41 -17.79
C ASP A 17 2.02 6.65 -18.68
N GLU A 18 2.51 7.30 -19.75
CA GLU A 18 3.47 6.72 -20.69
C GLU A 18 4.79 6.28 -20.03
N ALA A 19 5.14 6.86 -18.88
CA ALA A 19 6.32 6.50 -18.09
C ALA A 19 6.03 5.42 -17.02
N GLY A 20 4.80 4.92 -16.95
CA GLY A 20 4.38 3.93 -15.96
C GLY A 20 4.09 4.53 -14.57
N PHE A 21 3.92 5.84 -14.45
CA PHE A 21 3.63 6.51 -13.19
C PHE A 21 2.13 6.51 -12.90
N ILE A 22 1.77 6.06 -11.71
CA ILE A 22 0.38 5.94 -11.25
C ILE A 22 0.12 7.03 -10.19
N PRO A 23 -0.83 7.96 -10.42
CA PRO A 23 -1.11 9.03 -9.49
C PRO A 23 -1.56 8.52 -8.12
N LEU A 24 -1.11 9.20 -7.06
CA LEU A 24 -1.37 8.87 -5.67
C LEU A 24 -2.86 8.70 -5.37
N LYS A 25 -3.69 9.59 -5.93
CA LYS A 25 -5.16 9.55 -5.79
C LYS A 25 -5.80 8.24 -6.27
N VAL A 26 -5.18 7.58 -7.25
CA VAL A 26 -5.68 6.33 -7.85
C VAL A 26 -5.40 5.18 -6.90
N PHE A 27 -4.15 4.99 -6.50
CA PHE A 27 -3.79 3.87 -5.64
C PHE A 27 -4.22 4.07 -4.17
N SER A 28 -4.20 5.31 -3.65
CA SER A 28 -4.58 5.59 -2.26
C SER A 28 -6.02 5.21 -1.98
N ARG A 29 -6.93 5.56 -2.90
CA ARG A 29 -8.36 5.31 -2.76
C ARG A 29 -8.72 3.87 -3.09
N LYS A 30 -8.16 3.32 -4.17
CA LYS A 30 -8.51 1.98 -4.66
C LYS A 30 -7.87 0.86 -3.85
N ILE A 31 -6.59 1.00 -3.47
CA ILE A 31 -5.83 -0.04 -2.77
C ILE A 31 -5.89 0.17 -1.26
N LEU A 32 -5.53 1.36 -0.80
CA LEU A 32 -5.34 1.61 0.64
C LEU A 32 -6.62 2.07 1.34
N LYS A 33 -7.66 2.46 0.59
CA LYS A 33 -8.88 3.11 1.12
C LYS A 33 -8.57 4.32 2.01
N ARG A 34 -7.53 5.06 1.65
CA ARG A 34 -7.04 6.25 2.34
C ARG A 34 -6.99 7.46 1.42
N THR A 35 -7.09 8.64 2.00
CA THR A 35 -6.82 9.90 1.30
C THR A 35 -5.31 10.09 1.10
N PRO A 36 -4.90 10.81 0.05
CA PRO A 36 -3.49 11.20 -0.14
C PRO A 36 -2.87 11.90 1.07
N ASN A 37 -3.67 12.66 1.82
CA ASN A 37 -3.19 13.37 3.01
C ASN A 37 -2.90 12.42 4.18
N GLU A 38 -3.70 11.36 4.35
CA GLU A 38 -3.45 10.34 5.38
C GLU A 38 -2.17 9.55 5.08
N ILE A 39 -1.86 9.29 3.80
CA ILE A 39 -0.64 8.58 3.35
C ILE A 39 0.62 9.25 3.89
N ASN A 40 0.71 10.57 3.79
CA ASN A 40 1.89 11.31 4.23
C ASN A 40 2.18 11.16 5.74
N THR A 41 1.15 10.96 6.56
CA THR A 41 1.29 10.69 8.00
C THR A 41 1.37 9.20 8.33
N PHE A 42 0.87 8.33 7.47
CA PHE A 42 0.76 6.90 7.72
C PHE A 42 2.06 6.15 7.43
N PHE A 43 2.89 6.68 6.54
CA PHE A 43 4.09 6.01 6.07
C PHE A 43 5.35 6.59 6.70
N ASP A 44 5.79 5.95 7.78
CA ASP A 44 7.11 6.18 8.38
C ASP A 44 8.15 5.22 7.74
N PRO A 45 9.03 5.70 6.82
CA PRO A 45 10.04 4.86 6.18
C PRO A 45 11.02 4.23 7.19
N ASP A 46 11.16 4.82 8.37
CA ASP A 46 12.07 4.36 9.42
C ASP A 46 11.38 3.35 10.38
N SER A 47 10.11 3.03 10.14
CA SER A 47 9.38 2.05 10.95
C SER A 47 10.04 0.67 10.85
N ARG A 48 10.44 0.16 12.03
CA ARG A 48 10.97 -1.21 12.19
C ARG A 48 9.97 -2.31 11.83
N PHE A 49 8.69 -1.97 11.72
CA PHE A 49 7.62 -2.92 11.40
C PHE A 49 7.45 -3.14 9.90
N TYR A 50 8.14 -2.37 9.07
CA TYR A 50 8.11 -2.56 7.62
C TYR A 50 9.27 -3.45 7.17
N GLU A 51 8.94 -4.38 6.28
CA GLU A 51 9.95 -5.11 5.54
C GLU A 51 10.59 -4.21 4.47
N GLU A 52 11.79 -4.60 4.02
CA GLU A 52 12.61 -3.80 3.12
C GLU A 52 11.85 -3.35 1.87
N TYR A 53 11.12 -4.26 1.20
CA TYR A 53 10.33 -3.92 0.01
C TYR A 53 9.21 -2.91 0.30
N GLN A 54 8.60 -2.96 1.49
CA GLN A 54 7.57 -2.01 1.90
C GLN A 54 8.19 -0.62 2.10
N ARG A 55 9.39 -0.56 2.71
CA ARG A 55 10.12 0.70 2.86
C ARG A 55 10.51 1.29 1.52
N THR A 56 10.98 0.49 0.56
CA THR A 56 11.30 0.95 -0.80
C THR A 56 10.10 1.60 -1.46
N VAL A 57 8.94 0.95 -1.41
CA VAL A 57 7.67 1.45 -1.98
C VAL A 57 7.21 2.73 -1.28
N ILE A 58 7.28 2.75 0.05
CA ILE A 58 6.96 3.93 0.88
C ILE A 58 7.85 5.10 0.53
N CYS A 59 9.16 4.86 0.42
CA CYS A 59 10.12 5.86 0.04
C CYS A 59 9.81 6.37 -1.36
N ASN A 60 9.54 5.49 -2.33
CA ASN A 60 9.22 5.89 -3.69
C ASN A 60 7.99 6.79 -3.75
N VAL A 61 6.89 6.40 -3.08
CA VAL A 61 5.70 7.24 -2.94
C VAL A 61 6.08 8.61 -2.35
N ARG A 62 6.76 8.63 -1.20
CA ARG A 62 7.10 9.86 -0.47
C ARG A 62 8.00 10.80 -1.27
N HIS A 63 8.98 10.28 -2.00
CA HIS A 63 9.85 11.09 -2.86
C HIS A 63 9.10 11.74 -4.02
N ASN A 64 8.03 11.10 -4.49
CA ASN A 64 7.19 11.62 -5.54
C ASN A 64 6.04 12.49 -5.02
N VAL A 65 5.83 12.62 -3.70
CA VAL A 65 4.76 13.45 -3.15
C VAL A 65 5.20 14.89 -2.93
N THR A 66 4.48 15.83 -3.55
CA THR A 66 4.59 17.26 -3.28
C THR A 66 3.58 17.68 -2.22
N ILE A 67 4.05 18.38 -1.18
CA ILE A 67 3.21 18.85 -0.06
C ILE A 67 3.26 20.38 -0.01
N LYS A 68 2.09 21.00 -0.16
CA LYS A 68 1.90 22.44 0.07
C LYS A 68 1.66 22.70 1.55
N LYS A 69 2.41 23.67 2.09
CA LYS A 69 2.26 24.17 3.46
C LYS A 69 1.55 25.52 3.41
N THR A 70 0.44 25.65 4.14
CA THR A 70 -0.30 26.91 4.26
C THR A 70 -0.53 27.24 5.73
N TYR A 71 -0.46 28.53 6.09
CA TYR A 71 -0.77 28.99 7.44
C TYR A 71 -2.19 29.58 7.45
N THR A 72 -2.99 29.20 8.44
CA THR A 72 -4.27 29.88 8.68
C THR A 72 -4.04 31.26 9.30
N SER A 73 -5.08 32.11 9.29
CA SER A 73 -5.08 33.41 9.98
C SER A 73 -4.71 33.33 11.46
N ASN A 74 -4.92 32.16 12.09
CA ASN A 74 -4.63 31.91 13.50
C ASN A 74 -3.24 31.27 13.72
N GLY A 75 -2.39 31.21 12.70
CA GLY A 75 -1.03 30.65 12.78
C GLY A 75 -0.95 29.12 12.73
N ILE A 76 -2.06 28.41 12.45
CA ILE A 76 -2.06 26.95 12.37
C ILE A 76 -1.48 26.52 11.02
N LEU A 77 -0.45 25.66 11.04
CA LEU A 77 0.13 25.07 9.83
C LEU A 77 -0.78 23.95 9.29
N ARG A 78 -1.25 24.12 8.06
CA ARG A 78 -1.92 23.08 7.27
C ARG A 78 -0.95 22.52 6.23
N LYS A 79 -0.97 21.19 6.07
CA LYS A 79 -0.23 20.46 5.05
C LYS A 79 -1.24 19.79 4.12
N GLU A 80 -1.12 20.05 2.84
CA GLU A 80 -1.96 19.48 1.80
C GLU A 80 -1.10 18.81 0.75
N THR A 81 -1.42 17.55 0.45
CA THR A 81 -0.79 16.79 -0.63
C THR A 81 -1.33 17.28 -1.97
N THR A 82 -0.48 17.86 -2.81
CA THR A 82 -0.90 18.45 -4.09
C THR A 82 -0.70 17.50 -5.26
N GLU A 83 0.43 16.80 -5.31
CA GLU A 83 0.79 15.92 -6.41
C GLU A 83 1.60 14.73 -5.89
N GLY A 84 1.61 13.63 -6.65
CA GLY A 84 2.49 12.50 -6.44
C GLY A 84 1.94 11.17 -6.91
N GLY A 85 2.63 10.07 -6.61
CA GLY A 85 2.30 8.77 -7.15
C GLY A 85 3.40 7.73 -6.93
N ILE A 86 3.30 6.63 -7.64
CA ILE A 86 4.22 5.50 -7.58
C ILE A 86 4.44 4.95 -8.98
N TYR A 87 5.63 4.44 -9.27
CA TYR A 87 5.86 3.71 -10.49
C TYR A 87 5.23 2.31 -10.44
N LYS A 88 4.72 1.87 -11.58
CA LYS A 88 4.05 0.58 -11.76
C LYS A 88 4.87 -0.59 -11.21
N ASP A 89 6.17 -0.63 -11.47
CA ASP A 89 7.02 -1.76 -11.09
C ASP A 89 7.18 -1.89 -9.56
N ASP A 90 7.31 -0.77 -8.86
CA ASP A 90 7.33 -0.75 -7.39
C ASP A 90 5.98 -1.21 -6.82
N LEU A 91 4.88 -0.76 -7.43
CA LEU A 91 3.55 -1.17 -7.02
C LEU A 91 3.32 -2.68 -7.24
N LEU A 92 3.75 -3.23 -8.36
CA LEU A 92 3.66 -4.66 -8.64
C LEU A 92 4.50 -5.47 -7.65
N THR A 93 5.71 -5.02 -7.34
CA THR A 93 6.59 -5.64 -6.35
C THR A 93 5.92 -5.69 -4.98
N PHE A 94 5.30 -4.59 -4.54
CA PHE A 94 4.56 -4.55 -3.29
C PHE A 94 3.43 -5.57 -3.24
N LEU A 95 2.62 -5.64 -4.30
CA LEU A 95 1.43 -6.49 -4.36
C LEU A 95 1.80 -7.97 -4.44
N ALA A 96 2.81 -8.33 -5.22
CA ALA A 96 3.30 -9.70 -5.29
C ALA A 96 3.75 -10.23 -3.92
N GLN A 97 4.49 -9.41 -3.16
CA GLN A 97 4.93 -9.78 -1.82
C GLN A 97 3.78 -9.84 -0.82
N ALA A 98 2.80 -8.94 -0.92
CA ALA A 98 1.60 -8.98 -0.08
C ALA A 98 0.78 -10.27 -0.30
N LEU A 99 0.57 -10.66 -1.57
CA LEU A 99 -0.12 -11.91 -1.92
C LEU A 99 0.60 -13.14 -1.38
N LYS A 100 1.93 -13.18 -1.52
CA LYS A 100 2.76 -14.27 -0.98
C LYS A 100 2.56 -14.43 0.52
N LYS A 101 2.57 -13.35 1.29
CA LYS A 101 2.35 -13.39 2.74
C LYS A 101 0.95 -13.83 3.13
N ILE A 102 -0.06 -13.43 2.36
CA ILE A 102 -1.43 -13.89 2.60
C ILE A 102 -1.51 -15.41 2.43
N ASP A 103 -0.89 -15.94 1.38
CA ASP A 103 -0.83 -17.38 1.14
C ASP A 103 -0.07 -18.12 2.26
N GLU A 104 1.11 -17.63 2.65
CA GLU A 104 1.89 -18.17 3.77
C GLU A 104 1.08 -18.18 5.08
N ASN A 105 0.36 -17.10 5.38
CA ASN A 105 -0.50 -17.02 6.56
C ASN A 105 -1.69 -18.00 6.51
N ASN A 106 -2.30 -18.20 5.34
CA ASN A 106 -3.39 -19.16 5.18
C ASN A 106 -2.88 -20.59 5.42
N GLN A 107 -1.70 -20.93 4.88
CA GLN A 107 -1.08 -22.24 5.12
C GLN A 107 -0.78 -22.46 6.61
N LEU A 108 -0.25 -21.44 7.30
CA LEU A 108 0.00 -21.50 8.74
C LEU A 108 -1.32 -21.66 9.53
N PHE A 109 -2.38 -20.99 9.11
CA PHE A 109 -3.70 -21.12 9.71
C PHE A 109 -4.27 -22.54 9.54
N ASP A 110 -4.21 -23.09 8.33
CA ASP A 110 -4.67 -24.45 8.04
C ASP A 110 -3.90 -25.48 8.86
N GLN A 111 -2.58 -25.31 8.99
CA GLN A 111 -1.74 -26.16 9.83
C GLN A 111 -2.12 -26.06 11.32
N ALA A 112 -2.36 -24.84 11.82
CA ALA A 112 -2.81 -24.62 13.20
C ALA A 112 -4.18 -25.28 13.46
N CYS A 113 -5.10 -25.18 12.51
CA CYS A 113 -6.40 -25.84 12.59
C CYS A 113 -6.25 -27.38 12.62
N ALA A 114 -5.43 -27.95 11.75
CA ALA A 114 -5.17 -29.40 11.73
C ALA A 114 -4.57 -29.90 13.06
N ASN A 115 -3.62 -29.14 13.63
CA ASN A 115 -3.01 -29.44 14.93
C ASN A 115 -4.05 -29.38 16.08
N TYR A 116 -4.91 -28.35 16.09
CA TYR A 116 -5.96 -28.24 17.10
C TYR A 116 -6.94 -29.42 17.05
N TRP A 117 -7.46 -29.76 15.88
CA TRP A 117 -8.42 -30.85 15.73
C TRP A 117 -7.83 -32.23 15.99
N SER A 118 -6.56 -32.45 15.65
CA SER A 118 -5.85 -33.70 15.99
C SER A 118 -5.59 -33.83 17.49
N SER A 119 -5.32 -32.73 18.19
CA SER A 119 -5.15 -32.70 19.65
C SER A 119 -6.44 -32.99 20.42
N LYS A 120 -7.60 -32.62 19.87
CA LYS A 120 -8.94 -32.84 20.45
C LYS A 120 -9.51 -34.25 20.23
N ARG A 121 -8.89 -35.05 19.36
CA ARG A 121 -9.28 -36.45 19.08
C ARG A 121 -8.50 -37.47 19.91
N LYS A 122 -7.56 -37.02 20.75
CA LYS A 122 -6.92 -37.82 21.81
C LYS A 122 -7.63 -37.59 23.13
#